data_AF-A0A2D6GEX0-F1
#
_entry.id   AF-A0A2D6GEX0-F1
#
_cell.length_a   1.000
_cell.length_b   1.000
_cell.length_c   1.000
_cell.angle_alpha   90.00
_cell.angle_beta   90.00
_cell.angle_gamma   90.00
#
_symmetry.space_group_name_H-M   'P 1'
#
loop_
_entity.id
_entity.type
_entity.pdbx_description
1 polymer ?
#
loop_
_entity_poly.entity_id
_entity_poly.type
_entity_poly.pdbx_seq_one_letter_code
_entity_poly.pdbx_strand_id
1 'polypeptide(L)'
;MTKQLWAVRLLAAFAALTLLALLFAACSGSDETEPIAALAPIIAPPTTPSFVMLVDPLDEPEGYCLDIPGTGSSVQIDADLQAHTCKTTDLADETFMWDHETGQLRMDEYDRCVEASGSDAGSALYLVRCSQGPLQRFEHDPDGAIHLAQGDGGELCLAIKQGEGIPTGGPSHLRRDVSFERCADTDPAWSTWTFPGLSRP
;
A
#
# COMPACT_ATOMS: atom_id res chain seq x y z
N MET A 1 29.54 68.02 -16.01
CA MET A 1 30.81 67.67 -16.66
C MET A 1 30.57 66.63 -17.75
N THR A 2 31.17 66.85 -18.93
CA THR A 2 31.50 65.93 -20.04
C THR A 2 30.61 64.70 -20.35
N LYS A 3 29.90 64.79 -21.49
CA LYS A 3 29.38 63.67 -22.31
C LYS A 3 30.39 63.31 -23.42
N GLN A 4 30.57 62.04 -23.78
CA GLN A 4 31.27 61.45 -24.94
C GLN A 4 30.82 59.95 -25.03
N LEU A 5 30.82 59.16 -26.12
CA LEU A 5 30.91 59.30 -27.60
C LEU A 5 30.14 58.08 -28.18
N TRP A 6 29.05 58.26 -28.94
CA TRP A 6 28.93 58.04 -30.41
C TRP A 6 28.37 56.69 -30.88
N ALA A 7 27.58 56.76 -31.97
CA ALA A 7 26.94 55.65 -32.64
C ALA A 7 27.44 55.52 -34.09
N VAL A 8 27.41 54.32 -34.66
CA VAL A 8 27.40 54.11 -36.12
C VAL A 8 26.37 53.03 -36.47
N ARG A 9 25.60 53.29 -37.52
CA ARG A 9 24.56 52.41 -38.09
C ARG A 9 25.19 51.49 -39.15
N LEU A 10 24.56 50.35 -39.46
CA LEU A 10 24.55 49.88 -40.84
C LEU A 10 23.24 49.13 -41.14
N LEU A 11 22.44 49.65 -42.08
CA LEU A 11 21.43 48.85 -42.79
C LEU A 11 22.10 48.23 -44.02
N ALA A 12 21.68 47.02 -44.38
CA ALA A 12 21.82 46.50 -45.74
C ALA A 12 20.54 45.74 -46.11
N ALA A 13 19.95 46.12 -47.25
CA ALA A 13 18.84 45.43 -47.89
C ALA A 13 19.32 44.81 -49.22
N PHE A 14 18.36 44.29 -50.01
CA PHE A 14 18.48 43.51 -51.26
C PHE A 14 18.54 41.99 -51.02
N ALA A 15 17.59 41.13 -51.43
CA ALA A 15 16.54 41.06 -52.47
C ALA A 15 16.85 39.89 -53.42
N ALA A 16 15.95 38.91 -53.47
CA ALA A 16 15.80 37.99 -54.61
C ALA A 16 14.38 37.40 -54.59
N LEU A 17 13.83 37.16 -55.78
CA LEU A 17 12.44 36.78 -56.02
C LEU A 17 12.39 35.34 -56.53
N THR A 18 11.58 34.47 -55.91
CA THR A 18 11.11 33.23 -56.54
C THR A 18 9.63 33.01 -56.29
N LEU A 19 8.89 32.98 -57.40
CA LEU A 19 7.45 32.70 -57.45
C LEU A 19 7.26 31.19 -57.68
N LEU A 20 6.52 30.50 -56.82
CA LEU A 20 5.90 29.23 -57.16
C LEU A 20 4.52 29.10 -56.53
N ALA A 21 3.48 29.23 -57.35
CA ALA A 21 2.12 29.00 -56.95
C ALA A 21 1.79 27.51 -57.02
N LEU A 22 1.38 26.91 -55.90
CA LEU A 22 0.79 25.57 -55.86
C LEU A 22 -0.53 25.62 -55.08
N LEU A 23 -1.60 25.75 -55.87
CA LEU A 23 -2.98 25.30 -55.67
C LEU A 23 -3.44 24.99 -54.22
N PHE A 24 -4.39 25.80 -53.74
CA PHE A 24 -5.31 25.40 -52.69
C PHE A 24 -6.14 24.17 -53.13
N ALA A 25 -5.99 23.06 -52.42
CA ALA A 25 -7.00 22.00 -52.33
C ALA A 25 -7.32 21.79 -50.85
N ALA A 26 -8.18 22.66 -50.30
CA ALA A 26 -8.59 22.60 -48.91
C ALA A 26 -9.60 21.48 -48.69
N CYS A 27 -9.10 20.28 -48.38
CA CYS A 27 -9.85 19.26 -47.66
C CYS A 27 -9.18 19.05 -46.30
N SER A 28 -9.32 20.05 -45.41
CA SER A 28 -9.01 19.88 -44.00
C SER A 28 -10.09 18.99 -43.38
N GLY A 29 -9.94 17.68 -43.56
CA GLY A 29 -10.60 16.70 -42.71
C GLY A 29 -10.02 16.87 -41.31
N SER A 30 -10.78 17.50 -40.42
CA SER A 30 -10.55 17.41 -38.98
C SER A 30 -10.94 16.00 -38.56
N ASP A 31 -9.98 15.07 -38.66
CA ASP A 31 -10.05 13.77 -38.01
C ASP A 31 -9.91 14.01 -36.50
N GLU A 32 -11.00 14.47 -35.88
CA GLU A 32 -11.15 14.51 -34.43
C GLU A 32 -11.30 13.06 -33.94
N THR A 33 -10.17 12.35 -33.93
CA THR A 33 -10.01 11.13 -33.16
C THR A 33 -9.98 11.51 -31.69
N GLU A 34 -11.18 11.71 -31.14
CA GLU A 34 -11.41 11.69 -29.71
C GLU A 34 -10.66 10.47 -29.12
N PRO A 35 -9.78 10.66 -28.12
CA PRO A 35 -9.15 9.53 -27.47
C PRO A 35 -10.26 8.75 -26.76
N ILE A 36 -10.61 7.58 -27.31
CA ILE A 36 -11.49 6.63 -26.63
C ILE A 36 -10.80 6.29 -25.31
N ALA A 37 -11.26 6.94 -24.23
CA ALA A 37 -10.78 6.67 -22.89
C ALA A 37 -11.01 5.18 -22.65
N ALA A 38 -9.91 4.42 -22.57
CA ALA A 38 -9.98 3.01 -22.28
C ALA A 38 -10.70 2.87 -20.95
N LEU A 39 -11.87 2.23 -20.97
CA LEU A 39 -12.60 1.85 -19.76
C LEU A 39 -11.78 0.76 -19.07
N ALA A 40 -10.75 1.18 -18.35
CA ALA A 40 -10.11 0.35 -17.34
C ALA A 40 -11.22 -0.15 -16.42
N PRO A 41 -11.24 -1.46 -16.07
CA PRO A 41 -12.21 -1.96 -15.11
C PRO A 41 -12.09 -1.15 -13.83
N ILE A 42 -13.20 -0.53 -13.39
CA ILE A 42 -13.30 -0.04 -12.02
C ILE A 42 -13.39 -1.30 -11.16
N ILE A 43 -12.22 -1.82 -10.76
CA ILE A 43 -12.13 -2.93 -9.81
C ILE A 43 -12.69 -2.39 -8.50
N ALA A 44 -13.87 -2.86 -8.12
CA ALA A 44 -14.45 -2.52 -6.83
C ALA A 44 -13.51 -3.04 -5.72
N PRO A 45 -13.27 -2.28 -4.64
CA PRO A 45 -12.50 -2.77 -3.51
C PRO A 45 -13.14 -4.04 -2.93
N PRO A 46 -12.36 -4.94 -2.28
CA PRO A 46 -12.90 -6.12 -1.63
C PRO A 46 -13.91 -5.69 -0.56
N THR A 47 -15.16 -6.12 -0.75
CA THR A 47 -16.29 -5.79 0.14
C THR A 47 -16.52 -6.82 1.25
N THR A 48 -15.60 -7.77 1.39
CA THR A 48 -15.70 -8.90 2.33
C THR A 48 -14.47 -8.93 3.23
N PRO A 49 -14.63 -9.02 4.56
CA PRO A 49 -13.51 -9.18 5.47
C PRO A 49 -12.68 -10.42 5.14
N SER A 50 -11.37 -10.29 5.24
CA SER A 50 -10.38 -11.27 4.77
C SER A 50 -9.22 -11.37 5.74
N PHE A 51 -8.52 -12.50 5.73
CA PHE A 51 -7.32 -12.68 6.54
C PHE A 51 -6.15 -11.85 5.98
N VAL A 52 -5.32 -11.31 6.87
CA VAL A 52 -3.92 -10.99 6.57
C VAL A 52 -3.11 -12.25 6.91
N MET A 53 -2.89 -13.11 5.91
CA MET A 53 -2.30 -14.45 6.09
C MET A 53 -0.87 -14.49 5.55
N LEU A 54 0.08 -14.99 6.34
CA LEU A 54 1.48 -15.15 5.95
C LEU A 54 1.61 -16.14 4.79
N VAL A 55 2.46 -15.83 3.80
CA VAL A 55 2.66 -16.67 2.60
C VAL A 55 3.37 -17.98 2.94
N ASP A 56 4.40 -17.93 3.79
CA ASP A 56 5.10 -19.12 4.28
C ASP A 56 4.38 -19.64 5.55
N PRO A 57 4.00 -20.93 5.62
CA PRO A 57 3.37 -21.49 6.82
C PRO A 57 4.35 -21.65 8.00
N LEU A 58 5.67 -21.59 7.75
CA LEU A 58 6.73 -21.78 8.74
C LEU A 58 6.58 -23.12 9.49
N ASP A 59 6.29 -23.08 10.79
CA ASP A 59 6.06 -24.24 11.66
C ASP A 59 4.58 -24.52 11.95
N GLU A 60 3.66 -23.75 11.36
CA GLU A 60 2.21 -23.92 11.51
C GLU A 60 1.58 -24.40 10.20
N PRO A 61 1.30 -25.71 10.02
CA PRO A 61 0.72 -26.25 8.79
C PRO A 61 -0.68 -25.71 8.46
N GLU A 62 -1.40 -25.13 9.42
CA GLU A 62 -2.69 -24.47 9.21
C GLU A 62 -2.54 -22.98 8.80
N GLY A 63 -1.31 -22.45 8.83
CA GLY A 63 -0.93 -21.09 8.45
C GLY A 63 -1.05 -20.07 9.58
N TYR A 64 -0.30 -18.97 9.46
CA TYR A 64 -0.36 -17.83 10.39
C TYR A 64 -1.21 -16.69 9.82
N CYS A 65 -2.18 -16.22 10.60
CA CYS A 65 -3.04 -15.07 10.32
C CYS A 65 -2.82 -13.98 11.37
N LEU A 66 -2.93 -12.71 10.97
CA LEU A 66 -3.00 -11.59 11.91
C LEU A 66 -4.25 -11.73 12.80
N ASP A 67 -4.09 -11.56 14.11
CA ASP A 67 -5.07 -11.93 15.14
C ASP A 67 -5.08 -10.93 16.31
N ILE A 68 -6.26 -10.69 16.88
CA ILE A 68 -6.41 -10.03 18.18
C ILE A 68 -6.34 -11.08 19.30
N PRO A 69 -5.43 -10.97 20.29
CA PRO A 69 -5.30 -11.97 21.34
C PRO A 69 -6.59 -12.29 22.11
N GLY A 70 -7.18 -13.46 21.86
CA GLY A 70 -8.33 -13.98 22.59
C GLY A 70 -9.25 -14.83 21.70
N THR A 71 -10.52 -14.97 22.10
CA THR A 71 -11.60 -15.45 21.24
C THR A 71 -12.97 -15.11 21.84
N GLY A 72 -13.95 -14.76 21.00
CA GLY A 72 -15.31 -14.45 21.43
C GLY A 72 -15.36 -13.36 22.52
N SER A 73 -15.84 -13.70 23.72
CA SER A 73 -15.95 -12.75 24.84
C SER A 73 -14.62 -12.48 25.59
N SER A 74 -13.52 -13.12 25.22
CA SER A 74 -12.18 -12.89 25.80
C SER A 74 -11.20 -12.15 24.88
N VAL A 75 -11.67 -11.63 23.74
CA VAL A 75 -10.86 -10.79 22.84
C VAL A 75 -10.31 -9.57 23.57
N GLN A 76 -8.99 -9.39 23.54
CA GLN A 76 -8.28 -8.29 24.20
C GLN A 76 -8.06 -7.14 23.20
N ILE A 77 -9.13 -6.36 22.97
CA ILE A 77 -9.14 -5.30 21.93
C ILE A 77 -8.07 -4.20 22.12
N ASP A 78 -7.58 -4.01 23.35
CA ASP A 78 -6.56 -3.01 23.70
C ASP A 78 -5.12 -3.62 23.77
N ALA A 79 -4.94 -4.88 23.35
CA ALA A 79 -3.63 -5.54 23.28
C ALA A 79 -2.95 -5.31 21.91
N ASP A 80 -1.64 -5.54 21.87
CA ASP A 80 -0.90 -5.66 20.62
C ASP A 80 -1.45 -6.85 19.81
N LEU A 81 -1.56 -6.67 18.50
CA LEU A 81 -1.88 -7.74 17.56
C LEU A 81 -0.76 -8.79 17.55
N GLN A 82 -1.14 -10.01 17.19
CA GLN A 82 -0.22 -11.13 17.04
C GLN A 82 -0.45 -11.82 15.69
N ALA A 83 0.45 -12.72 15.33
CA ALA A 83 0.15 -13.76 14.37
C ALA A 83 -0.26 -15.03 15.13
N HIS A 84 -1.37 -15.65 14.75
CA HIS A 84 -1.89 -16.88 15.35
C HIS A 84 -2.22 -17.89 14.24
N THR A 85 -2.31 -19.18 14.59
CA THR A 85 -2.89 -20.21 13.72
C THR A 85 -4.25 -19.77 13.18
N CYS A 86 -4.39 -19.72 11.85
CA CYS A 86 -5.59 -19.25 11.18
C CYS A 86 -6.84 -20.04 11.57
N LYS A 87 -7.88 -19.35 12.02
CA LYS A 87 -9.16 -19.94 12.43
C LYS A 87 -9.99 -20.42 11.24
N THR A 88 -10.78 -21.46 11.46
CA THR A 88 -11.80 -21.96 10.51
C THR A 88 -13.23 -21.60 10.91
N THR A 89 -13.44 -21.11 12.14
CA THR A 89 -14.72 -20.62 12.69
C THR A 89 -14.46 -19.41 13.60
N ASP A 90 -15.49 -18.62 13.89
CA ASP A 90 -15.41 -17.48 14.82
C ASP A 90 -14.37 -16.41 14.42
N LEU A 91 -14.26 -16.13 13.12
CA LEU A 91 -13.23 -15.33 12.43
C LEU A 91 -13.20 -13.82 12.76
N ALA A 92 -13.97 -13.37 13.76
CA ALA A 92 -14.20 -11.96 14.05
C ALA A 92 -12.92 -11.20 14.44
N ASP A 93 -11.98 -11.89 15.08
CA ASP A 93 -10.71 -11.39 15.60
C ASP A 93 -9.52 -11.61 14.65
N GLU A 94 -9.73 -12.23 13.47
CA GLU A 94 -8.68 -12.49 12.46
C GLU A 94 -9.01 -11.94 11.06
N THR A 95 -10.19 -11.34 10.86
CA THR A 95 -10.60 -10.81 9.56
C THR A 95 -10.64 -9.29 9.54
N PHE A 96 -10.04 -8.72 8.49
CA PHE A 96 -9.85 -7.29 8.31
C PHE A 96 -10.47 -6.85 6.98
N MET A 97 -10.80 -5.57 6.87
CA MET A 97 -11.19 -4.88 5.65
C MET A 97 -10.04 -3.96 5.23
N TRP A 98 -9.65 -4.00 3.95
CA TRP A 98 -8.66 -3.07 3.41
C TRP A 98 -9.35 -1.90 2.70
N ASP A 99 -9.17 -0.69 3.25
CA ASP A 99 -9.68 0.54 2.67
C ASP A 99 -8.68 1.09 1.64
N HIS A 100 -8.99 0.90 0.35
CA HIS A 100 -8.11 1.30 -0.76
C HIS A 100 -7.93 2.81 -0.93
N GLU A 101 -8.89 3.63 -0.47
CA GLU A 101 -8.81 5.08 -0.62
C GLU A 101 -7.89 5.71 0.42
N THR A 102 -7.78 5.07 1.60
CA THR A 102 -7.04 5.59 2.75
C THR A 102 -5.78 4.80 3.09
N GLY A 103 -5.67 3.54 2.65
CA GLY A 103 -4.63 2.60 3.06
C GLY A 103 -4.88 1.96 4.43
N GLN A 104 -6.10 1.99 4.96
CA GLN A 104 -6.38 1.55 6.34
C GLN A 104 -6.78 0.07 6.40
N LEU A 105 -6.12 -0.68 7.28
CA LEU A 105 -6.60 -1.98 7.77
C LEU A 105 -7.64 -1.74 8.86
N ARG A 106 -8.87 -2.20 8.62
CA ARG A 106 -10.04 -2.00 9.49
C ARG A 106 -10.56 -3.31 10.04
N MET A 107 -11.08 -3.29 11.27
CA MET A 107 -11.89 -4.36 11.83
C MET A 107 -13.26 -3.79 12.19
N ASP A 108 -14.17 -3.84 11.23
CA ASP A 108 -15.48 -3.18 11.31
C ASP A 108 -16.37 -3.77 12.42
N GLU A 109 -16.21 -5.06 12.78
CA GLU A 109 -16.86 -5.71 13.92
C GLU A 109 -16.59 -4.98 15.25
N TYR A 110 -15.39 -4.38 15.39
CA TYR A 110 -14.97 -3.69 16.61
C TYR A 110 -14.98 -2.15 16.48
N ASP A 111 -15.32 -1.60 15.31
CA ASP A 111 -15.18 -0.16 14.98
C ASP A 111 -13.74 0.35 15.21
N ARG A 112 -12.74 -0.41 14.73
CA ARG A 112 -11.30 -0.11 14.92
C ARG A 112 -10.51 -0.15 13.62
N CYS A 113 -9.40 0.57 13.62
CA CYS A 113 -8.32 0.48 12.63
C CYS A 113 -7.04 0.01 13.31
N VAL A 114 -6.20 -0.68 12.54
CA VAL A 114 -4.84 -1.03 12.93
C VAL A 114 -3.98 0.24 12.93
N GLU A 115 -3.18 0.44 13.97
CA GLU A 115 -2.18 1.50 14.07
C GLU A 115 -0.83 0.92 14.49
N ALA A 116 0.26 1.43 13.91
CA ALA A 116 1.62 1.15 14.37
C ALA A 116 1.94 2.00 15.62
N SER A 117 2.64 1.43 16.61
CA SER A 117 3.04 2.15 17.84
C SER A 117 4.08 3.26 17.60
N GLY A 118 4.68 3.31 16.42
CA GLY A 118 5.71 4.26 16.03
C GLY A 118 6.04 4.16 14.54
N SER A 119 7.01 4.95 14.10
CA SER A 119 7.52 5.01 12.72
C SER A 119 8.93 4.41 12.58
N ASP A 120 9.35 3.62 13.57
CA ASP A 120 10.69 3.02 13.70
C ASP A 120 10.59 1.48 13.71
N ALA A 121 11.68 0.78 13.38
CA ALA A 121 11.74 -0.67 13.45
C ALA A 121 11.50 -1.19 14.89
N GLY A 122 10.80 -2.32 15.02
CA GLY A 122 10.29 -2.85 16.28
C GLY A 122 8.95 -2.25 16.73
N SER A 123 8.29 -1.43 15.90
CA SER A 123 6.97 -0.88 16.25
C SER A 123 5.89 -1.96 16.23
N ALA A 124 5.22 -2.19 17.36
CA ALA A 124 4.08 -3.10 17.46
C ALA A 124 2.85 -2.56 16.71
N LEU A 125 1.88 -3.43 16.47
CA LEU A 125 0.59 -3.09 15.87
C LEU A 125 -0.51 -3.29 16.90
N TYR A 126 -1.50 -2.41 16.95
CA TYR A 126 -2.59 -2.45 17.92
C TYR A 126 -3.85 -1.78 17.35
N LEU A 127 -5.01 -1.98 17.99
CA LEU A 127 -6.29 -1.47 17.50
C LEU A 127 -6.70 -0.17 18.19
N VAL A 128 -7.03 0.83 17.39
CA VAL A 128 -7.47 2.16 17.85
C VAL A 128 -8.67 2.65 17.06
N ARG A 129 -9.25 3.79 17.44
CA ARG A 129 -10.27 4.45 16.62
C ARG A 129 -9.68 4.88 15.28
N CYS A 130 -10.39 4.58 14.21
CA CYS A 130 -10.02 5.00 12.87
C CYS A 130 -9.83 6.52 12.78
N SER A 131 -8.69 6.92 12.25
CA SER A 131 -8.30 8.31 12.03
C SER A 131 -7.63 8.45 10.67
N GLN A 132 -7.32 9.67 10.22
CA GLN A 132 -6.52 9.88 9.02
C GLN A 132 -5.01 9.97 9.31
N GLY A 133 -4.60 9.52 10.51
CA GLY A 133 -3.21 9.56 10.99
C GLY A 133 -2.26 8.68 10.16
N PRO A 134 -0.98 9.05 10.05
CA PRO A 134 -0.02 8.36 9.18
C PRO A 134 0.34 6.95 9.68
N LEU A 135 0.21 6.68 10.98
CA LEU A 135 0.49 5.37 11.57
C LEU A 135 -0.61 4.31 11.32
N GLN A 136 -1.73 4.71 10.69
CA GLN A 136 -2.81 3.82 10.25
C GLN A 136 -2.80 3.56 8.74
N ARG A 137 -1.77 4.01 8.01
CA ARG A 137 -1.70 3.91 6.55
C ARG A 137 -0.69 2.85 6.13
N PHE A 138 -1.18 1.89 5.38
CA PHE A 138 -0.43 0.75 4.90
C PHE A 138 -0.52 0.64 3.37
N GLU A 139 0.52 0.08 2.77
CA GLU A 139 0.59 -0.23 1.35
C GLU A 139 0.86 -1.74 1.22
N HIS A 140 0.13 -2.45 0.36
CA HIS A 140 0.37 -3.87 0.09
C HIS A 140 1.02 -3.99 -1.28
N ASP A 141 2.31 -4.33 -1.27
CA ASP A 141 3.12 -4.39 -2.47
C ASP A 141 2.83 -5.66 -3.28
N PRO A 142 3.07 -5.64 -4.60
CA PRO A 142 2.85 -6.80 -5.43
C PRO A 142 3.64 -8.04 -4.97
N ASP A 143 4.82 -7.91 -4.37
CA ASP A 143 5.56 -9.08 -3.87
C ASP A 143 4.93 -9.72 -2.61
N GLY A 144 4.05 -9.00 -1.91
CA GLY A 144 3.35 -9.44 -0.71
C GLY A 144 3.74 -8.68 0.55
N ALA A 145 4.74 -7.78 0.51
CA ALA A 145 5.09 -6.97 1.67
C ALA A 145 3.97 -5.99 2.05
N ILE A 146 3.70 -5.84 3.35
CA ILE A 146 2.77 -4.81 3.86
C ILE A 146 3.60 -3.71 4.51
N HIS A 147 3.72 -2.56 3.86
CA HIS A 147 4.53 -1.42 4.30
C HIS A 147 3.75 -0.48 5.21
N LEU A 148 4.42 0.14 6.18
CA LEU A 148 3.92 1.33 6.86
C LEU A 148 4.25 2.56 5.99
N ALA A 149 3.25 3.19 5.39
CA ALA A 149 3.42 4.17 4.30
C ALA A 149 4.26 5.41 4.67
N GLN A 150 4.46 5.70 5.96
CA GLN A 150 5.34 6.76 6.46
C GLN A 150 6.33 6.27 7.54
N GLY A 151 6.53 4.95 7.66
CA GLY A 151 7.48 4.32 8.57
C GLY A 151 8.88 4.31 7.96
N ASP A 152 9.83 5.01 8.59
CA ASP A 152 11.21 5.20 8.13
C ASP A 152 11.36 5.35 6.59
N GLY A 153 10.58 6.27 6.00
CA GLY A 153 10.61 6.54 4.55
C GLY A 153 9.93 5.50 3.66
N GLY A 154 9.17 4.56 4.24
CA GLY A 154 8.56 3.41 3.56
C GLY A 154 9.36 2.11 3.70
N GLU A 155 10.51 2.13 4.39
CA GLU A 155 11.40 0.97 4.53
C GLU A 155 10.95 -0.05 5.61
N LEU A 156 9.84 0.21 6.30
CA LEU A 156 9.27 -0.67 7.31
C LEU A 156 8.11 -1.51 6.77
N CYS A 157 8.16 -2.82 6.95
CA CYS A 157 7.09 -3.75 6.61
C CYS A 157 6.71 -4.66 7.79
N LEU A 158 5.46 -5.12 7.76
CA LEU A 158 4.91 -6.05 8.74
C LEU A 158 5.70 -7.36 8.69
N ALA A 159 6.27 -7.74 9.82
CA ALA A 159 7.02 -8.97 10.00
C ALA A 159 6.41 -9.81 11.12
N ILE A 160 6.41 -11.12 10.92
CA ILE A 160 6.19 -12.10 11.98
C ILE A 160 7.52 -12.38 12.70
N LYS A 161 7.48 -12.51 14.03
CA LYS A 161 8.69 -12.72 14.81
C LYS A 161 9.38 -14.05 14.47
N GLN A 162 10.67 -13.94 14.11
CA GLN A 162 11.55 -15.08 13.83
C GLN A 162 11.73 -15.98 15.06
N GLY A 163 11.87 -17.29 14.83
CA GLY A 163 12.05 -18.30 15.89
C GLY A 163 11.09 -19.48 15.73
N GLU A 164 10.74 -20.13 16.84
CA GLU A 164 9.64 -21.11 16.94
C GLU A 164 8.36 -20.43 17.44
N GLY A 165 7.20 -20.94 17.04
CA GLY A 165 5.90 -20.49 17.52
C GLY A 165 5.67 -20.85 19.00
N ILE A 166 4.90 -20.03 19.71
CA ILE A 166 4.54 -20.24 21.11
C ILE A 166 3.21 -21.02 21.17
N PRO A 167 3.16 -22.23 21.75
CA PRO A 167 1.91 -22.99 21.83
C PRO A 167 0.83 -22.29 22.67
N THR A 168 -0.39 -22.21 22.15
CA THR A 168 -1.54 -21.57 22.83
C THR A 168 -2.59 -22.56 23.35
N GLY A 169 -2.53 -23.82 22.89
CA GLY A 169 -3.44 -24.90 23.29
C GLY A 169 -4.26 -25.42 22.12
N GLY A 170 -4.99 -26.52 22.32
CA GLY A 170 -5.55 -27.29 21.20
C GLY A 170 -4.50 -28.17 20.52
N PRO A 171 -4.87 -28.94 19.48
CA PRO A 171 -3.90 -29.48 18.53
C PRO A 171 -3.33 -28.34 17.69
N SER A 172 -2.06 -28.45 17.29
CA SER A 172 -1.29 -27.45 16.51
C SER A 172 -1.07 -26.08 17.15
N HIS A 173 -2.09 -25.39 17.68
CA HIS A 173 -2.10 -23.92 17.65
C HIS A 173 -0.85 -23.22 18.24
N LEU A 174 -0.28 -22.34 17.43
CA LEU A 174 0.88 -21.50 17.70
C LEU A 174 0.52 -20.02 17.61
N ARG A 175 1.25 -19.18 18.35
CA ARG A 175 1.26 -17.73 18.19
C ARG A 175 2.67 -17.16 18.10
N ARG A 176 2.82 -16.01 17.46
CA ARG A 176 4.05 -15.23 17.37
C ARG A 176 3.71 -13.75 17.47
N ASP A 177 4.61 -12.97 18.05
CA ASP A 177 4.47 -11.51 18.05
C ASP A 177 4.65 -10.98 16.61
N VAL A 178 4.06 -9.82 16.28
CA VAL A 178 4.27 -9.12 15.01
C VAL A 178 4.74 -7.69 15.25
N SER A 179 5.53 -7.16 14.34
CA SER A 179 6.06 -5.79 14.39
C SER A 179 6.34 -5.26 12.99
N PHE A 180 6.46 -3.93 12.86
CA PHE A 180 7.06 -3.30 11.70
C PHE A 180 8.58 -3.35 11.83
N GLU A 181 9.24 -4.03 10.90
CA GLU A 181 10.70 -4.18 10.85
C GLU A 181 11.26 -3.66 9.53
N ARG A 182 12.58 -3.42 9.47
CA ARG A 182 13.25 -3.04 8.22
C ARG A 182 13.12 -4.17 7.20
N CYS A 183 12.56 -3.86 6.03
CA CYS A 183 12.40 -4.85 4.97
C CYS A 183 13.74 -5.38 4.45
N ALA A 184 14.78 -4.54 4.43
CA ALA A 184 16.13 -4.94 4.04
C ALA A 184 16.78 -5.96 5.00
N ASP A 185 16.34 -6.02 6.26
CA ASP A 185 16.89 -6.89 7.31
C ASP A 185 16.00 -8.12 7.59
N THR A 186 14.83 -8.23 6.91
CA THR A 186 13.83 -9.28 7.14
C THR A 186 13.72 -10.20 5.93
N ASP A 187 13.97 -11.49 6.11
CA ASP A 187 13.80 -12.48 5.03
C ASP A 187 12.30 -12.60 4.66
N PRO A 188 11.95 -12.62 3.35
CA PRO A 188 10.56 -12.65 2.88
C PRO A 188 9.66 -13.74 3.47
N ALA A 189 10.22 -14.88 3.92
CA ALA A 189 9.45 -15.92 4.60
C ALA A 189 8.77 -15.42 5.90
N TRP A 190 9.25 -14.31 6.48
CA TRP A 190 8.72 -13.71 7.70
C TRP A 190 7.96 -12.40 7.45
N SER A 191 7.85 -11.92 6.20
CA SER A 191 7.28 -10.58 5.90
C SER A 191 6.42 -10.50 4.63
N THR A 192 6.21 -11.60 3.91
CA THR A 192 5.27 -11.63 2.78
C THR A 192 3.91 -12.16 3.20
N TRP A 193 2.88 -11.35 2.97
CA TRP A 193 1.50 -11.59 3.38
C TRP A 193 0.56 -11.58 2.17
N THR A 194 -0.51 -12.34 2.29
CA THR A 194 -1.65 -12.30 1.39
C THR A 194 -2.82 -11.61 2.08
N PHE A 195 -3.57 -10.83 1.30
CA PHE A 195 -4.91 -10.40 1.65
C PHE A 195 -5.83 -10.78 0.48
N PRO A 196 -6.57 -11.90 0.55
CA PRO A 196 -7.47 -12.31 -0.51
C PRO A 196 -8.50 -11.24 -0.82
N GLY A 197 -8.47 -10.71 -2.05
CA GLY A 197 -9.32 -9.59 -2.48
C GLY A 197 -8.55 -8.33 -2.88
N LEU A 198 -7.30 -8.16 -2.42
CA LEU A 198 -6.37 -7.21 -3.04
C LEU A 198 -5.85 -7.80 -4.35
N SER A 199 -6.37 -7.33 -5.48
CA SER A 199 -5.80 -7.65 -6.78
C SER A 199 -4.44 -6.95 -6.92
N ARG A 200 -3.37 -7.72 -7.15
CA ARG A 200 -2.09 -7.18 -7.65
C ARG A 200 -2.35 -6.26 -8.86
N PRO A 201 -1.73 -5.06 -8.92
CA PRO A 201 -1.74 -4.23 -10.12
C PRO A 201 -1.03 -4.90 -11.32
#